data_AF-A0A411WPA6-F1
#
_entry.id   AF-A0A411WPA6-F1
#
_cell.length_a   1.000
_cell.length_b   1.000
_cell.length_c   1.000
_cell.angle_alpha   90.00
_cell.angle_beta   90.00
_cell.angle_gamma   90.00
#
_symmetry.space_group_name_H-M   'P 1'
#
loop_
_entity.id
_entity.type
_entity.pdbx_description
1 polymer ?
#
loop_
_entity_poly.entity_id
_entity_poly.type
_entity_poly.pdbx_seq_one_letter_code
_entity_poly.pdbx_strand_id
1 'polypeptide(L)'
;MGLDAFVPCNCLKEGKTTPPPVDKEWIILDEEGYIHLNSEYSVDSDLEAKVDEWSYECCPHQFMHMSEHICNWSGLRSFQQALIKLGIEHFPILGTQLPNVNGGSLGIESVEKALLELELFEQNIKTQSSLYLINAEDSQAIYEYIEVYGGRFLFSKPHSMGFNMNGLYIIDSEDNILFQSKRVTQKVYLYPNWICKFASIFNIKLKPVRKVVWIDLDTGKQFYTRWGLSFNDAYPKELAIESRSVISDDYQYIIQSLRKIFQISVDTGNSLYWC
;
A
#
# COMPACT_ATOMS: atom_id res chain seq x y z
N MET A 1 -4.68 -3.43 -0.82
CA MET A 1 -5.08 -2.05 -0.51
C MET A 1 -3.85 -1.19 -0.59
N GLY A 2 -3.94 -0.08 -1.31
CA GLY A 2 -2.84 0.84 -1.54
C GLY A 2 -3.33 2.27 -1.45
N LEU A 3 -2.47 3.18 -1.90
CA LEU A 3 -2.77 4.57 -2.11
C LEU A 3 -3.03 4.79 -3.60
N ASP A 4 -4.19 5.33 -3.89
CA ASP A 4 -4.55 5.86 -5.20
C ASP A 4 -4.66 7.39 -5.09
N ALA A 5 -4.58 8.07 -6.23
CA ALA A 5 -4.79 9.51 -6.30
C ALA A 5 -5.56 9.88 -7.56
N PHE A 6 -6.30 10.98 -7.51
CA PHE A 6 -6.95 11.51 -8.70
C PHE A 6 -6.93 13.04 -8.74
N VAL A 7 -7.09 13.55 -9.96
CA VAL A 7 -7.26 14.97 -10.26
C VAL A 7 -8.53 15.15 -11.07
N PRO A 8 -9.45 16.05 -10.68
CA PRO A 8 -10.63 16.35 -11.48
C PRO A 8 -10.27 16.87 -12.87
N CYS A 9 -10.97 16.42 -13.91
CA CYS A 9 -10.78 16.95 -15.25
C CYS A 9 -11.57 18.26 -15.46
N ASN A 10 -11.17 19.04 -16.47
CA ASN A 10 -11.86 20.27 -16.83
C ASN A 10 -12.92 20.08 -17.93
N CYS A 11 -13.23 18.85 -18.35
CA CYS A 11 -14.09 18.60 -19.51
C CYS A 11 -15.48 19.23 -19.41
N LEU A 12 -16.13 19.19 -18.24
CA LEU A 12 -17.44 19.83 -18.04
C LEU A 12 -17.36 21.36 -18.10
N LYS A 13 -16.32 21.94 -17.49
CA LYS A 13 -16.05 23.39 -17.51
C LYS A 13 -15.77 23.86 -18.94
N GLU A 14 -15.08 23.05 -19.73
CA GLU A 14 -14.70 23.32 -21.12
C GLU A 14 -15.77 22.92 -22.15
N GLY A 15 -16.90 22.34 -21.73
CA GLY A 15 -17.97 21.90 -22.63
C GLY A 15 -17.61 20.71 -23.51
N LYS A 16 -16.68 19.86 -23.06
CA LYS A 16 -16.18 18.66 -23.76
C LYS A 16 -16.91 17.37 -23.36
N THR A 17 -17.92 17.44 -22.49
CA THR A 17 -18.72 16.28 -22.09
C THR A 17 -19.85 16.01 -23.08
N THR A 18 -20.37 14.79 -23.09
CA THR A 18 -21.70 14.51 -23.65
C THR A 18 -22.79 15.27 -22.85
N PRO A 19 -23.98 15.52 -23.43
CA PRO A 19 -25.06 16.18 -22.72
C PRO A 19 -25.46 15.40 -21.46
N PRO A 20 -25.63 16.08 -20.30
CA PRO A 20 -26.10 15.43 -19.08
C PRO A 20 -27.56 14.96 -19.19
N PRO A 21 -27.97 13.97 -18.38
CA PRO A 21 -29.35 13.47 -18.33
C PRO A 21 -30.33 14.43 -17.62
N VAL A 22 -29.82 15.55 -17.12
CA VAL A 22 -30.54 16.59 -16.37
C VAL A 22 -30.12 17.97 -16.88
N ASP A 23 -30.83 19.03 -16.47
CA ASP A 23 -30.41 20.39 -16.77
C ASP A 23 -29.04 20.68 -16.15
N LYS A 24 -28.13 21.32 -16.91
CA LYS A 24 -26.75 21.57 -16.49
C LYS A 24 -26.66 22.38 -15.19
N GLU A 25 -27.64 23.25 -14.93
CA GLU A 25 -27.73 24.07 -13.73
C GLU A 25 -27.98 23.24 -12.45
N TRP A 26 -28.44 21.99 -12.60
CA TRP A 26 -28.65 21.09 -11.47
C TRP A 26 -27.38 20.36 -11.06
N ILE A 27 -26.33 20.41 -11.89
CA ILE A 27 -25.05 19.74 -11.65
C ILE A 27 -24.12 20.70 -10.92
N ILE A 28 -23.64 20.29 -9.76
CA ILE A 28 -22.64 21.01 -8.97
C ILE A 28 -21.37 20.18 -8.85
N LEU A 29 -20.22 20.85 -8.75
CA LEU A 29 -18.97 20.23 -8.33
C LEU A 29 -18.77 20.56 -6.86
N ASP A 30 -18.50 19.56 -6.03
CA ASP A 30 -18.13 19.79 -4.63
C ASP A 30 -16.67 20.30 -4.51
N GLU A 31 -16.22 20.53 -3.27
CA GLU A 31 -14.86 20.98 -2.97
C GLU A 31 -13.79 19.96 -3.39
N GLU A 32 -14.17 18.71 -3.63
CA GLU A 32 -13.31 17.62 -4.08
C GLU A 32 -13.36 17.40 -5.60
N GLY A 33 -14.22 18.16 -6.28
CA GLY A 33 -14.41 18.08 -7.72
C GLY A 33 -15.30 16.91 -8.16
N TYR A 34 -15.99 16.24 -7.23
CA TYR A 34 -17.01 15.25 -7.58
C TYR A 34 -18.27 15.96 -8.06
N ILE A 35 -18.94 15.33 -9.02
CA ILE A 35 -20.24 15.76 -9.50
C ILE A 35 -21.31 15.33 -8.52
N HIS A 36 -22.18 16.26 -8.18
CA HIS A 36 -23.41 16.01 -7.44
C HIS A 36 -24.58 16.73 -8.09
N LEU A 37 -25.79 16.30 -7.76
CA LEU A 37 -26.97 17.12 -7.95
C LEU A 37 -27.02 18.22 -6.87
N ASN A 38 -27.52 19.39 -7.25
CA ASN A 38 -27.88 20.42 -6.30
C ASN A 38 -28.86 19.84 -5.27
N SER A 39 -28.72 20.26 -4.01
CA SER A 39 -29.50 19.75 -2.87
C SER A 39 -31.03 19.82 -3.03
N GLU A 40 -31.54 20.70 -3.90
CA GLU A 40 -32.97 20.74 -4.25
C GLU A 40 -33.44 19.51 -5.04
N TYR A 41 -32.52 18.84 -5.74
CA TYR A 41 -32.79 17.69 -6.61
C TYR A 41 -32.11 16.39 -6.14
N SER A 42 -31.21 16.47 -5.15
CA SER A 42 -30.49 15.32 -4.55
C SER A 42 -31.38 14.43 -3.66
N VAL A 43 -32.69 14.68 -3.62
CA VAL A 43 -33.66 13.81 -2.93
C VAL A 43 -34.17 12.68 -3.82
N ASP A 44 -33.89 12.76 -5.12
CA ASP A 44 -34.27 11.74 -6.11
C ASP A 44 -33.08 10.84 -6.44
N SER A 45 -33.06 9.67 -5.81
CA SER A 45 -32.00 8.67 -5.99
C SER A 45 -31.89 8.16 -7.44
N ASP A 46 -32.98 8.17 -8.21
CA ASP A 46 -32.95 7.71 -9.60
C ASP A 46 -32.28 8.76 -10.50
N LEU A 47 -32.43 10.04 -10.18
CA LEU A 47 -31.70 11.11 -10.85
C LEU A 47 -30.22 11.10 -10.48
N GLU A 48 -29.88 10.92 -9.20
CA GLU A 48 -28.49 10.77 -8.76
C GLU A 48 -27.80 9.62 -9.49
N ALA A 49 -28.42 8.44 -9.51
CA ALA A 49 -27.86 7.27 -10.21
C ALA A 49 -27.61 7.52 -11.71
N LYS A 50 -28.50 8.26 -12.38
CA LYS A 50 -28.32 8.64 -13.79
C LYS A 50 -27.16 9.62 -13.99
N VAL A 51 -27.01 10.57 -13.08
CA VAL A 51 -25.89 11.52 -13.11
C VAL A 51 -24.57 10.81 -12.83
N ASP A 52 -24.53 9.89 -11.87
CA ASP A 52 -23.36 9.06 -11.59
C ASP A 52 -22.97 8.21 -12.79
N GLU A 53 -23.93 7.49 -13.40
CA GLU A 53 -23.71 6.70 -14.61
C GLU A 53 -23.21 7.57 -15.77
N TRP A 54 -23.80 8.74 -15.96
CA TRP A 54 -23.33 9.69 -16.97
C TRP A 54 -21.90 10.15 -16.68
N SER A 55 -21.59 10.52 -15.43
CA SER A 55 -20.25 10.99 -15.03
C SER A 55 -19.15 9.96 -15.30
N TYR A 56 -19.51 8.66 -15.32
CA TYR A 56 -18.58 7.58 -15.58
C TYR A 56 -18.00 7.62 -17.01
N GLU A 57 -18.80 8.00 -18.02
CA GLU A 57 -18.38 7.93 -19.44
C GLU A 57 -18.63 9.23 -20.25
N CYS A 58 -19.08 10.31 -19.61
CA CYS A 58 -19.43 11.54 -20.34
C CYS A 58 -18.25 12.22 -21.02
N CYS A 59 -17.01 11.85 -20.67
CA CYS A 59 -15.80 12.27 -21.34
C CYS A 59 -14.75 11.13 -21.32
N PRO A 60 -13.60 11.27 -21.98
CA PRO A 60 -12.55 10.25 -21.96
C PRO A 60 -11.97 9.93 -20.56
N HIS A 61 -12.24 10.77 -19.56
CA HIS A 61 -11.80 10.59 -18.17
C HIS A 61 -12.94 9.97 -17.37
N GLN A 62 -12.75 8.72 -16.90
CA GLN A 62 -13.77 8.01 -16.13
C GLN A 62 -14.06 8.72 -14.81
N PHE A 63 -15.34 8.78 -14.43
CA PHE A 63 -15.81 9.59 -13.30
C PHE A 63 -15.36 11.06 -13.40
N MET A 64 -15.05 11.52 -14.61
CA MET A 64 -14.44 12.82 -14.87
C MET A 64 -13.12 13.07 -14.15
N HIS A 65 -12.38 12.02 -13.80
CA HIS A 65 -11.11 12.10 -13.07
C HIS A 65 -9.96 11.48 -13.86
N MET A 66 -8.76 12.01 -13.67
CA MET A 66 -7.52 11.36 -14.08
C MET A 66 -6.90 10.74 -12.84
N SER A 67 -6.88 9.41 -12.79
CA SER A 67 -6.44 8.65 -11.61
C SER A 67 -5.12 7.94 -11.84
N GLU A 68 -4.37 7.73 -10.76
CA GLU A 68 -3.12 7.00 -10.75
C GLU A 68 -3.01 6.13 -9.51
N HIS A 69 -2.63 4.86 -9.70
CA HIS A 69 -2.21 4.01 -8.59
C HIS A 69 -0.79 4.37 -8.17
N ILE A 70 -0.62 4.79 -6.92
CA ILE A 70 0.70 5.22 -6.44
C ILE A 70 1.49 4.00 -5.97
N CYS A 71 0.99 3.30 -4.95
CA CYS A 71 1.63 2.11 -4.41
C CYS A 71 0.75 1.39 -3.39
N ASN A 72 1.21 0.23 -2.90
CA ASN A 72 0.64 -0.34 -1.67
C ASN A 72 1.10 0.43 -0.42
N TRP A 73 0.38 0.27 0.69
CA TRP A 73 0.67 0.96 1.95
C TRP A 73 2.06 0.68 2.51
N SER A 74 2.56 -0.55 2.40
CA SER A 74 3.92 -0.89 2.84
C SER A 74 4.97 -0.11 2.07
N GLY A 75 4.78 0.03 0.76
CA GLY A 75 5.61 0.87 -0.12
C GLY A 75 5.60 2.33 0.30
N LEU A 76 4.41 2.90 0.55
CA LEU A 76 4.30 4.28 1.02
C LEU A 76 5.01 4.50 2.36
N ARG A 77 4.88 3.56 3.31
CA ARG A 77 5.58 3.65 4.60
C ARG A 77 7.09 3.53 4.48
N SER A 78 7.56 2.67 3.57
CA SER A 78 8.99 2.61 3.25
C SER A 78 9.49 3.95 2.68
N PHE A 79 8.75 4.53 1.73
CA PHE A 79 9.08 5.84 1.16
C PHE A 79 9.10 6.97 2.20
N GLN A 80 8.08 7.05 3.05
CA GLN A 80 8.04 8.01 4.16
C GLN A 80 9.20 7.83 5.14
N GLN A 81 9.55 6.59 5.47
CA GLN A 81 10.73 6.30 6.29
C GLN A 81 12.02 6.78 5.61
N ALA A 82 12.14 6.63 4.29
CA ALA A 82 13.29 7.12 3.55
C ALA A 82 13.39 8.66 3.58
N LEU A 83 12.27 9.38 3.46
CA LEU A 83 12.22 10.84 3.63
C LEU A 83 12.71 11.27 5.02
N ILE A 84 12.27 10.58 6.07
CA ILE A 84 12.71 10.85 7.45
C ILE A 84 14.22 10.65 7.59
N LYS A 85 14.76 9.55 7.05
CA LYS A 85 16.19 9.23 7.12
C LYS A 85 17.07 10.23 6.36
N LEU A 86 16.54 10.85 5.31
CA LEU A 86 17.24 11.89 4.55
C LEU A 86 17.16 13.29 5.21
N GLY A 87 16.40 13.44 6.30
CA GLY A 87 16.11 14.72 6.93
C GLY A 87 14.77 15.26 6.46
N ILE A 88 13.72 15.01 7.24
CA ILE A 88 12.32 15.37 6.90
C ILE A 88 12.14 16.88 6.67
N GLU A 89 13.00 17.70 7.26
CA GLU A 89 13.05 19.16 7.08
C GLU A 89 13.36 19.59 5.64
N HIS A 90 13.98 18.71 4.85
CA HIS A 90 14.22 18.92 3.42
C HIS A 90 13.01 18.58 2.55
N PHE A 91 11.99 17.93 3.13
CA PHE A 91 10.79 17.47 2.45
C PHE A 91 9.52 17.98 3.14
N PRO A 92 9.34 19.30 3.29
CA PRO A 92 8.23 19.87 4.05
C PRO A 92 6.84 19.51 3.49
N ILE A 93 6.71 19.25 2.19
CA ILE A 93 5.44 18.86 1.58
C ILE A 93 5.27 17.34 1.62
N LEU A 94 6.17 16.56 1.03
CA LEU A 94 6.05 15.10 0.98
C LEU A 94 6.08 14.48 2.38
N GLY A 95 6.86 15.06 3.29
CA GLY A 95 6.97 14.61 4.67
C GLY A 95 5.71 14.82 5.51
N THR A 96 4.86 15.78 5.15
CA THR A 96 3.68 16.16 5.97
C THR A 96 2.34 15.93 5.28
N GLN A 97 2.29 15.98 3.95
CA GLN A 97 1.05 15.95 3.18
C GLN A 97 0.84 14.62 2.44
N LEU A 98 1.82 13.70 2.45
CA LEU A 98 1.55 12.32 2.04
C LEU A 98 0.64 11.64 3.07
N PRO A 99 -0.42 10.96 2.62
CA PRO A 99 -1.48 10.51 3.51
C PRO A 99 -1.08 9.31 4.39
N ASN A 100 -1.67 9.25 5.58
CA ASN A 100 -1.55 8.11 6.48
C ASN A 100 -2.74 7.13 6.38
N VAL A 101 -3.81 7.52 5.72
CA VAL A 101 -5.02 6.73 5.44
C VAL A 101 -5.63 7.24 4.13
N ASN A 102 -6.60 6.54 3.54
CA ASN A 102 -7.33 7.07 2.37
C ASN A 102 -7.98 8.42 2.72
N GLY A 103 -8.02 9.32 1.73
CA GLY A 103 -8.60 10.66 1.88
C GLY A 103 -7.58 11.76 2.12
N GLY A 104 -8.06 13.00 1.98
CA GLY A 104 -7.26 14.21 2.00
C GLY A 104 -6.88 14.68 0.60
N SER A 105 -6.26 15.85 0.53
CA SER A 105 -5.92 16.51 -0.74
C SER A 105 -4.59 17.24 -0.68
N LEU A 106 -4.05 17.54 -1.84
CA LEU A 106 -2.85 18.35 -2.05
C LEU A 106 -3.21 19.50 -2.99
N GLY A 107 -3.15 20.72 -2.47
CA GLY A 107 -3.41 21.93 -3.26
C GLY A 107 -2.29 22.19 -4.28
N ILE A 108 -2.62 22.87 -5.37
CA ILE A 108 -1.74 23.08 -6.55
C ILE A 108 -0.37 23.66 -6.15
N GLU A 109 -0.33 24.71 -5.31
CA GLU A 109 0.94 25.30 -4.85
C GLU A 109 1.83 24.31 -4.08
N SER A 110 1.22 23.32 -3.42
CA SER A 110 1.94 22.28 -2.70
C SER A 110 2.40 21.18 -3.66
N VAL A 111 1.62 20.86 -4.69
CA VAL A 111 2.00 19.91 -5.75
C VAL A 111 3.27 20.34 -6.47
N GLU A 112 3.37 21.61 -6.87
CA GLU A 112 4.58 22.14 -7.54
C GLU A 112 5.83 22.00 -6.67
N LYS A 113 5.70 22.28 -5.38
CA LYS A 113 6.79 22.11 -4.40
C LYS A 113 7.12 20.63 -4.17
N ALA A 114 6.10 19.76 -4.14
CA ALA A 114 6.29 18.32 -4.00
C ALA A 114 7.06 17.71 -5.18
N LEU A 115 6.86 18.22 -6.41
CA LEU A 115 7.66 17.80 -7.58
C LEU A 115 9.15 18.09 -7.39
N LEU A 116 9.50 19.27 -6.87
CA LEU A 116 10.89 19.63 -6.55
C LEU A 116 11.48 18.74 -5.44
N GLU A 117 10.66 18.40 -4.45
CA GLU A 117 11.05 17.47 -3.38
C GLU A 117 11.29 16.04 -3.90
N LEU A 118 10.54 15.57 -4.89
CA LEU A 118 10.80 14.27 -5.53
C LEU A 118 12.15 14.25 -6.25
N GLU A 119 12.50 15.33 -6.96
CA GLU A 119 13.81 15.46 -7.61
C GLU A 119 14.94 15.45 -6.57
N LEU A 120 14.76 16.17 -5.45
CA LEU A 120 15.71 16.17 -4.35
C LEU A 120 15.87 14.77 -3.74
N PHE A 121 14.78 14.04 -3.57
CA PHE A 121 14.81 12.67 -3.04
C PHE A 121 15.66 11.75 -3.92
N GLU A 122 15.42 11.75 -5.24
CA GLU A 122 16.15 10.90 -6.19
C GLU A 122 17.66 11.15 -6.17
N GLN A 123 18.06 12.42 -5.99
CA GLN A 123 19.46 12.80 -5.96
C GLN A 123 20.18 12.32 -4.68
N ASN A 124 19.47 12.20 -3.56
CA ASN A 124 20.08 12.02 -2.23
C ASN A 124 19.92 10.60 -1.62
N ILE A 125 18.96 9.79 -2.07
CA ILE A 125 18.63 8.49 -1.46
C ILE A 125 19.79 7.47 -1.41
N LYS A 126 20.77 7.56 -2.31
CA LYS A 126 21.90 6.61 -2.44
C LYS A 126 22.77 6.47 -1.19
N THR A 127 22.59 7.32 -0.20
CA THR A 127 23.35 7.33 1.06
C THR A 127 22.76 6.44 2.14
N GLN A 128 21.59 5.84 1.90
CA GLN A 128 20.82 5.15 2.94
C GLN A 128 20.94 3.63 2.85
N SER A 129 20.74 2.99 4.00
CA SER A 129 20.56 1.54 4.09
C SER A 129 19.23 1.19 4.73
N SER A 130 18.67 0.05 4.30
CA SER A 130 17.48 -0.54 4.89
C SER A 130 17.73 -2.01 5.23
N LEU A 131 16.91 -2.51 6.13
CA LEU A 131 17.01 -3.87 6.66
C LEU A 131 15.98 -4.75 5.95
N TYR A 132 16.41 -5.91 5.45
CA TYR A 132 15.56 -6.84 4.72
C TYR A 132 15.54 -8.20 5.39
N LEU A 133 14.37 -8.82 5.39
CA LEU A 133 14.23 -10.26 5.56
C LEU A 133 14.38 -10.90 4.18
N ILE A 134 15.33 -11.82 4.05
CA ILE A 134 15.70 -12.41 2.77
C ILE A 134 15.51 -13.93 2.80
N ASN A 135 15.30 -14.52 1.62
CA ASN A 135 15.53 -15.93 1.41
C ASN A 135 17.06 -16.15 1.37
N ALA A 136 17.58 -16.99 2.27
CA ALA A 136 19.03 -17.19 2.38
C ALA A 136 19.61 -18.00 1.21
N GLU A 137 18.77 -18.73 0.45
CA GLU A 137 19.21 -19.58 -0.66
C GLU A 137 19.60 -18.76 -1.91
N ASP A 138 18.88 -17.68 -2.20
CA ASP A 138 19.04 -16.86 -3.42
C ASP A 138 19.22 -15.37 -3.12
N SER A 139 19.27 -14.98 -1.85
CA SER A 139 19.34 -13.59 -1.40
C SER A 139 18.16 -12.73 -1.88
N GLN A 140 17.02 -13.32 -2.26
CA GLN A 140 15.86 -12.54 -2.65
C GLN A 140 15.24 -11.85 -1.43
N ALA A 141 15.00 -10.53 -1.52
CA ALA A 141 14.29 -9.80 -0.49
C ALA A 141 12.82 -10.22 -0.46
N ILE A 142 12.33 -10.50 0.75
CA ILE A 142 10.95 -10.91 1.01
C ILE A 142 10.18 -9.74 1.61
N TYR A 143 10.74 -9.13 2.66
CA TYR A 143 10.17 -7.96 3.32
C TYR A 143 11.25 -6.93 3.60
N GLU A 144 10.90 -5.66 3.46
CA GLU A 144 11.67 -4.55 3.99
C GLU A 144 11.21 -4.21 5.41
N TYR A 145 12.13 -3.77 6.26
CA TYR A 145 11.84 -3.30 7.59
C TYR A 145 11.18 -1.93 7.53
N ILE A 146 9.96 -1.87 8.07
CA ILE A 146 9.18 -0.66 8.20
C ILE A 146 9.03 -0.33 9.68
N GLU A 147 9.62 0.78 10.09
CA GLU A 147 9.75 1.20 11.50
C GLU A 147 8.40 1.49 12.15
N VAL A 148 7.47 2.13 11.43
CA VAL A 148 6.12 2.41 11.96
C VAL A 148 5.34 1.15 12.30
N TYR A 149 5.71 0.00 11.72
CA TYR A 149 5.15 -1.31 12.05
C TYR A 149 6.01 -2.10 13.05
N GLY A 150 7.14 -1.55 13.49
CA GLY A 150 8.16 -2.29 14.26
C GLY A 150 8.71 -3.50 13.50
N GLY A 151 8.65 -3.47 12.16
CA GLY A 151 8.97 -4.61 11.29
C GLY A 151 7.95 -5.74 11.27
N ARG A 152 6.74 -5.56 11.84
CA ARG A 152 5.65 -6.54 11.77
C ARG A 152 5.10 -6.63 10.33
N PHE A 153 5.01 -7.84 9.81
CA PHE A 153 4.41 -8.13 8.50
C PHE A 153 3.27 -9.16 8.57
N LEU A 154 3.11 -9.86 9.71
CA LEU A 154 1.98 -10.75 9.96
C LEU A 154 1.25 -10.30 11.22
N PHE A 155 0.01 -9.84 11.06
CA PHE A 155 -0.87 -9.44 12.14
C PHE A 155 -1.96 -10.50 12.33
N SER A 156 -1.70 -11.50 13.18
CA SER A 156 -2.65 -12.58 13.43
C SER A 156 -2.72 -12.93 14.91
N LYS A 157 -3.85 -13.50 15.33
CA LYS A 157 -3.98 -14.17 16.62
C LYS A 157 -3.78 -15.69 16.45
N PRO A 158 -3.19 -16.40 17.43
CA PRO A 158 -2.60 -15.85 18.67
C PRO A 158 -1.18 -15.26 18.48
N HIS A 159 -0.57 -15.42 17.30
CA HIS A 159 0.82 -15.00 17.06
C HIS A 159 0.96 -14.02 15.91
N SER A 160 1.67 -12.92 16.16
CA SER A 160 2.13 -12.00 15.12
C SER A 160 3.62 -12.21 14.83
N MET A 161 4.07 -11.79 13.66
CA MET A 161 5.46 -11.93 13.23
C MET A 161 5.99 -10.64 12.63
N GLY A 162 7.28 -10.43 12.86
CA GLY A 162 8.04 -9.36 12.25
C GLY A 162 9.52 -9.68 12.27
N PHE A 163 10.33 -8.69 11.92
CA PHE A 163 11.78 -8.79 12.07
C PHE A 163 12.38 -7.44 12.43
N ASN A 164 13.58 -7.46 13.00
CA ASN A 164 14.40 -6.28 13.26
C ASN A 164 15.87 -6.68 13.26
N MET A 165 16.78 -5.79 13.66
CA MET A 165 18.22 -6.05 13.70
C MET A 165 18.65 -7.27 14.55
N ASN A 166 17.79 -7.73 15.47
CA ASN A 166 18.06 -8.86 16.35
C ASN A 166 17.53 -10.19 15.82
N GLY A 167 16.67 -10.19 14.80
CA GLY A 167 16.07 -11.44 14.33
C GLY A 167 14.68 -11.28 13.73
N LEU A 168 14.26 -12.29 12.98
CA LEU A 168 12.85 -12.61 12.83
C LEU A 168 12.33 -12.94 14.23
N TYR A 169 11.20 -12.34 14.61
CA TYR A 169 10.57 -12.55 15.89
C TYR A 169 9.12 -13.00 15.75
N ILE A 170 8.65 -13.73 16.76
CA ILE A 170 7.27 -14.16 16.91
C ILE A 170 6.81 -13.72 18.30
N ILE A 171 5.68 -13.02 18.36
CA ILE A 171 5.10 -12.46 19.58
C ILE A 171 3.69 -12.98 19.82
N ASP A 172 3.24 -12.98 21.08
CA ASP A 172 1.85 -13.23 21.45
C ASP A 172 0.96 -11.98 21.32
N SER A 173 -0.27 -12.04 21.83
CA SER A 173 -1.21 -10.91 21.82
C SER A 173 -0.89 -9.79 22.82
N GLU A 174 0.04 -10.02 23.74
CA GLU A 174 0.54 -9.05 24.71
C GLU A 174 1.91 -8.50 24.30
N ASP A 175 2.33 -8.75 23.04
CA ASP A 175 3.62 -8.38 22.46
C ASP A 175 4.84 -9.02 23.15
N ASN A 176 4.67 -10.11 23.92
CA ASN A 176 5.80 -10.85 24.48
C ASN A 176 6.53 -11.65 23.39
N ILE A 177 7.86 -11.52 23.32
CA ILE A 177 8.70 -12.28 22.37
C ILE A 177 8.77 -13.76 22.78
N LEU A 178 8.16 -14.62 21.98
CA LEU A 178 8.17 -16.08 22.17
C LEU A 178 9.36 -16.74 21.47
N PHE A 179 9.74 -16.19 20.32
CA PHE A 179 10.83 -16.67 19.48
C PHE A 179 11.54 -15.49 18.82
N GLN A 180 12.86 -15.52 18.73
CA GLN A 180 13.65 -14.56 17.98
C GLN A 180 14.95 -15.22 17.49
N SER A 181 15.30 -15.05 16.21
CA SER A 181 16.58 -15.51 15.66
C SER A 181 16.96 -14.74 14.38
N LYS A 182 18.27 -14.53 14.17
CA LYS A 182 18.82 -13.91 12.95
C LYS A 182 18.88 -14.87 11.76
N ARG A 183 19.01 -16.17 12.02
CA ARG A 183 19.08 -17.23 11.01
C ARG A 183 18.08 -18.31 11.38
N VAL A 184 17.00 -18.41 10.62
CA VAL A 184 15.89 -19.30 10.95
C VAL A 184 15.55 -20.18 9.78
N THR A 185 15.20 -21.43 10.05
CA THR A 185 14.51 -22.28 9.07
C THR A 185 13.07 -22.50 9.48
N GLN A 186 12.18 -22.60 8.48
CA GLN A 186 10.79 -23.01 8.69
C GLN A 186 10.53 -24.38 8.06
N LYS A 187 9.79 -25.24 8.76
CA LYS A 187 9.27 -26.51 8.24
C LYS A 187 7.75 -26.45 8.27
N VAL A 188 7.14 -26.57 7.09
CA VAL A 188 5.68 -26.54 6.92
C VAL A 188 5.16 -27.97 6.77
N TYR A 189 4.26 -28.35 7.67
CA TYR A 189 3.56 -29.62 7.66
C TYR A 189 2.09 -29.37 7.31
N LEU A 190 1.62 -30.04 6.26
CA LEU A 190 0.22 -30.06 5.87
C LEU A 190 -0.39 -31.39 6.31
N TYR A 191 -1.20 -31.35 7.37
CA TYR A 191 -1.91 -32.53 7.81
C TYR A 191 -3.27 -32.60 7.11
N PRO A 192 -3.60 -33.70 6.43
CA PRO A 192 -4.98 -34.01 6.12
C PRO A 192 -5.69 -34.16 7.46
N ASN A 193 -6.57 -33.21 7.81
CA ASN A 193 -7.43 -33.41 8.96
C ASN A 193 -8.23 -34.71 8.71
N TRP A 194 -8.38 -35.60 9.68
CA TRP A 194 -9.27 -36.76 9.54
C TRP A 194 -10.70 -36.30 9.19
N ILE A 195 -11.08 -35.09 9.65
CA ILE A 195 -12.30 -34.39 9.26
C ILE A 195 -12.24 -33.98 7.77
N CYS A 196 -11.10 -33.61 7.19
CA CYS A 196 -11.00 -33.36 5.73
C CYS A 196 -11.27 -34.62 4.91
N LYS A 197 -10.78 -35.79 5.38
CA LYS A 197 -11.10 -37.08 4.73
C LYS A 197 -12.60 -37.37 4.81
N PHE A 198 -13.23 -37.19 5.97
CA PHE A 198 -14.68 -37.35 6.12
C PHE A 198 -15.50 -36.30 5.34
N ALA A 199 -15.09 -35.04 5.36
CA ALA A 199 -15.74 -33.94 4.66
C ALA A 199 -15.66 -34.07 3.13
N SER A 200 -14.59 -34.68 2.60
CA SER A 200 -14.49 -35.01 1.17
C SER A 200 -15.55 -36.02 0.72
N ILE A 201 -16.02 -36.91 1.61
CA ILE A 201 -17.15 -37.83 1.34
C ILE A 201 -18.46 -37.03 1.15
N PHE A 202 -18.56 -35.85 1.77
CA PHE A 202 -19.72 -34.96 1.69
C PHE A 202 -19.53 -33.75 0.75
N ASN A 203 -18.50 -33.74 -0.11
CA ASN A 203 -18.14 -32.59 -0.97
C ASN A 203 -17.89 -31.27 -0.20
N ILE A 204 -17.57 -31.33 1.09
CA ILE A 204 -17.22 -30.16 1.90
C ILE A 204 -15.70 -29.93 1.79
N LYS A 205 -15.29 -28.83 1.14
CA LYS A 205 -13.88 -28.43 1.04
C LYS A 205 -13.39 -27.86 2.38
N LEU A 206 -12.78 -28.71 3.19
CA LEU A 206 -12.02 -28.26 4.37
C LEU A 206 -10.54 -28.05 4.00
N LYS A 207 -9.96 -26.95 4.48
CA LYS A 207 -8.53 -26.68 4.32
C LYS A 207 -7.72 -27.56 5.29
N PRO A 208 -6.59 -28.16 4.87
CA PRO A 208 -5.73 -28.96 5.75
C PRO A 208 -5.24 -28.13 6.94
N VAL A 209 -5.02 -28.79 8.08
CA VAL A 209 -4.44 -28.14 9.25
C VAL A 209 -2.96 -27.95 8.98
N ARG A 210 -2.54 -26.68 8.98
CA ARG A 210 -1.15 -26.29 8.78
C ARG A 210 -0.44 -26.18 10.13
N LYS A 211 0.69 -26.86 10.25
CA LYS A 211 1.63 -26.70 11.37
C LYS A 211 2.96 -26.24 10.81
N VAL A 212 3.52 -25.20 11.41
CA VAL A 212 4.82 -24.66 11.03
C VAL A 212 5.73 -24.72 12.24
N VAL A 213 6.96 -25.19 12.00
CA VAL A 213 8.03 -25.22 13.00
C VAL A 213 9.10 -24.25 12.56
N TRP A 214 9.34 -23.23 13.38
CA TRP A 214 10.46 -22.31 13.25
C TRP A 214 11.62 -22.84 14.07
N ILE A 215 12.81 -22.88 13.49
CA ILE A 215 14.00 -23.44 14.12
C ILE A 215 15.11 -22.40 13.98
N ASP A 216 15.61 -21.95 15.12
CA ASP A 216 16.81 -21.12 15.20
C ASP A 216 18.02 -21.97 14.78
N LEU A 217 18.70 -21.58 13.70
CA LEU A 217 19.85 -22.31 13.16
C LEU A 217 21.09 -22.19 14.05
N ASP A 218 21.14 -21.19 14.94
CA ASP A 218 22.28 -20.98 15.84
C ASP A 218 22.15 -21.80 17.12
N THR A 219 20.93 -21.88 17.69
CA THR A 219 20.70 -22.53 19.00
C THR A 219 19.94 -23.85 18.92
N GLY A 220 19.29 -24.15 17.79
CA GLY A 220 18.36 -25.26 17.65
C GLY A 220 17.02 -25.07 18.36
N LYS A 221 16.77 -23.92 19.00
CA LYS A 221 15.49 -23.59 19.64
C LYS A 221 14.37 -23.68 18.61
N GLN A 222 13.25 -24.31 19.00
CA GLN A 222 12.10 -24.49 18.12
C GLN A 222 10.88 -23.73 18.63
N PHE A 223 10.06 -23.23 17.71
CA PHE A 223 8.77 -22.64 18.01
C PHE A 223 7.69 -23.14 17.05
N TYR A 224 6.48 -23.35 17.56
CA TYR A 224 5.40 -23.98 16.82
C TYR A 224 4.25 -22.99 16.61
N THR A 225 3.76 -22.91 15.38
CA THR A 225 2.63 -22.03 15.03
C THR A 225 1.86 -22.60 13.84
N ARG A 226 0.77 -21.95 13.45
CA ARG A 226 -0.01 -22.29 12.25
C ARG A 226 0.46 -21.54 11.01
N TRP A 227 1.23 -20.47 11.22
CA TRP A 227 1.65 -19.54 10.18
C TRP A 227 3.12 -19.76 9.82
N GLY A 228 3.37 -19.87 8.52
CA GLY A 228 4.72 -19.85 7.96
C GLY A 228 4.73 -18.84 6.85
N LEU A 229 5.91 -18.31 6.56
CA LEU A 229 6.08 -17.26 5.58
C LEU A 229 6.09 -17.88 4.19
N SER A 230 5.04 -17.63 3.42
CA SER A 230 5.01 -17.93 1.98
C SER A 230 5.47 -16.72 1.19
N PHE A 231 6.26 -16.94 0.14
CA PHE A 231 6.70 -15.93 -0.80
C PHE A 231 6.79 -16.56 -2.20
N ASN A 232 6.22 -15.91 -3.21
CA ASN A 232 6.10 -16.44 -4.58
C ASN A 232 5.60 -17.90 -4.64
N ASP A 233 4.51 -18.18 -3.92
CA ASP A 233 3.89 -19.51 -3.78
C ASP A 233 4.78 -20.62 -3.19
N ALA A 234 5.95 -20.26 -2.66
CA ALA A 234 6.88 -21.17 -1.99
C ALA A 234 7.07 -20.81 -0.50
N TYR A 235 7.65 -21.73 0.27
CA TYR A 235 8.08 -21.49 1.64
C TYR A 235 9.61 -21.44 1.67
N PRO A 236 10.22 -20.24 1.74
CA PRO A 236 11.66 -20.13 1.87
C PRO A 236 12.13 -20.95 3.06
N LYS A 237 13.05 -21.89 2.80
CA LYS A 237 13.48 -22.86 3.81
C LYS A 237 14.33 -22.18 4.86
N GLU A 238 15.24 -21.32 4.45
CA GLU A 238 16.15 -20.58 5.32
C GLU A 238 15.96 -19.08 5.10
N LEU A 239 15.87 -18.35 6.20
CA LEU A 239 15.67 -16.91 6.22
C LEU A 239 16.80 -16.27 7.01
N ALA A 240 17.24 -15.12 6.51
CA ALA A 240 18.26 -14.30 7.15
C ALA A 240 17.85 -12.84 7.10
N ILE A 241 18.53 -12.04 7.92
CA ILE A 241 18.41 -10.59 7.92
C ILE A 241 19.65 -9.99 7.30
N GLU A 242 19.45 -9.05 6.38
CA GLU A 242 20.51 -8.39 5.65
C GLU A 242 20.28 -6.87 5.64
N SER A 243 21.34 -6.09 5.78
CA SER A 243 21.29 -4.65 5.52
C SER A 243 21.76 -4.39 4.09
N ARG A 244 20.97 -3.65 3.32
CA ARG A 244 21.30 -3.28 1.93
C ARG A 244 21.26 -1.78 1.78
N SER A 245 22.15 -1.26 0.94
CA SER A 245 22.02 0.11 0.44
C SER A 245 20.75 0.22 -0.40
N VAL A 246 20.02 1.31 -0.24
CA VAL A 246 18.81 1.61 -1.02
C VAL A 246 19.16 2.69 -2.04
N ILE A 247 18.64 2.54 -3.24
CA ILE A 247 18.86 3.46 -4.36
C ILE A 247 17.53 4.03 -4.86
N SER A 248 17.60 5.02 -5.74
CA SER A 248 16.42 5.63 -6.37
C SER A 248 15.55 4.61 -7.08
N ASP A 249 16.16 3.60 -7.70
CA ASP A 249 15.50 2.57 -8.49
C ASP A 249 14.51 1.75 -7.65
N ASP A 250 14.81 1.57 -6.35
CA ASP A 250 13.92 0.86 -5.41
C ASP A 250 12.59 1.60 -5.18
N TYR A 251 12.55 2.91 -5.45
CA TYR A 251 11.35 3.76 -5.27
C TYR A 251 10.78 4.28 -6.59
N GLN A 252 11.33 3.91 -7.75
CA GLN A 252 10.90 4.46 -9.04
C GLN A 252 9.41 4.25 -9.30
N TYR A 253 8.85 3.12 -8.88
CA TYR A 253 7.42 2.86 -9.04
C TYR A 253 6.54 3.86 -8.27
N ILE A 254 6.99 4.38 -7.12
CA ILE A 254 6.29 5.44 -6.37
C ILE A 254 6.56 6.80 -7.01
N ILE A 255 7.83 7.09 -7.29
CA ILE A 255 8.28 8.40 -7.77
C ILE A 255 7.65 8.71 -9.13
N GLN A 256 7.60 7.74 -10.04
CA GLN A 256 7.01 7.92 -11.38
C GLN A 256 5.50 8.14 -11.29
N SER A 257 4.78 7.36 -10.47
CA SER A 257 3.34 7.54 -10.26
C SER A 257 3.02 8.89 -9.62
N LEU A 258 3.75 9.29 -8.57
CA LEU A 258 3.60 10.60 -7.95
C LEU A 258 3.89 11.73 -8.94
N ARG A 259 5.01 11.66 -9.67
CA ARG A 259 5.38 12.66 -10.68
C ARG A 259 4.29 12.81 -11.74
N LYS A 260 3.75 11.70 -12.23
CA LYS A 260 2.69 11.69 -13.24
C LYS A 260 1.45 12.42 -12.75
N ILE A 261 0.92 12.04 -11.57
CA ILE A 261 -0.32 12.65 -11.06
C ILE A 261 -0.11 14.10 -10.61
N PHE A 262 1.06 14.44 -10.08
CA PHE A 262 1.42 15.83 -9.76
C PHE A 262 1.50 16.70 -11.02
N GLN A 263 2.12 16.20 -12.09
CA GLN A 263 2.16 16.93 -13.36
C GLN A 263 0.75 17.17 -13.92
N ILE A 264 -0.14 16.18 -13.82
CA ILE A 264 -1.55 16.32 -14.23
C ILE A 264 -2.25 17.42 -13.42
N SER A 265 -2.03 17.48 -12.10
CA SER A 265 -2.58 18.54 -11.24
C SER A 265 -2.07 19.93 -11.65
N VAL A 266 -0.77 20.07 -11.95
CA VAL A 266 -0.19 21.32 -12.45
C VAL A 266 -0.77 21.71 -13.81
N ASP A 267 -0.81 20.77 -14.76
CA ASP A 267 -1.28 21.03 -16.13
C ASP A 267 -2.76 21.42 -16.17
N THR A 268 -3.58 20.87 -15.28
CA THR A 268 -5.01 21.18 -15.21
C THR A 268 -5.35 22.35 -14.30
N GLY A 269 -4.42 22.77 -13.43
CA GLY A 269 -4.68 23.76 -12.39
C GLY A 269 -5.75 23.30 -11.40
N ASN A 270 -5.84 22.00 -11.12
CA ASN A 270 -6.77 21.43 -10.15
C ASN A 270 -6.00 20.75 -9.00
N SER A 271 -6.57 20.74 -7.80
CA SER A 271 -6.01 20.00 -6.66
C SER A 271 -6.01 18.48 -6.90
N LEU A 272 -5.13 17.79 -6.18
CA LEU A 272 -5.05 16.34 -6.15
C LEU A 272 -5.76 15.81 -4.91
N TYR A 273 -6.42 14.66 -5.02
CA TYR A 273 -7.12 13.98 -3.92
C TYR A 273 -6.63 12.55 -3.76
N TRP A 274 -6.46 12.12 -2.51
CA TRP A 274 -5.99 10.78 -2.15
C TRP A 274 -7.18 9.84 -1.92
N CYS A 275 -7.10 8.61 -2.42
CA CYS A 275 -8.17 7.61 -2.30
C CYS A 275 -7.69 6.21 -1.91
#